data_AF-A0A1I4WCF7-F1
#
_entry.id   AF-A0A1I4WCF7-F1
#
_cell.length_a   1.000
_cell.length_b   1.000
_cell.length_c   1.000
_cell.angle_alpha   90.00
_cell.angle_beta   90.00
_cell.angle_gamma   90.00
#
_symmetry.space_group_name_H-M   'P 1'
#
loop_
_entity.id
_entity.type
_entity.pdbx_description
1 polymer ?
#
loop_
_entity_poly.entity_id
_entity_poly.type
_entity_poly.pdbx_seq_one_letter_code
_entity_poly.pdbx_strand_id
1 'polypeptide(L)'
;MSIARLIEELVATGAPIDAIVIAVRAVEEGQAVEAERRARATERKRQQRERERDRTRDGHATVAGQSSDTPRPPSFPHTPKHPPISPQTTPDEAHDAAFEPMSASMPTSGPTREPTSEPDGATLARELNDAGGRALAQPASSPGLLVLSEPINWLRNGCDLRADILPTIQARCSRAKPSSIRSWSYFTEAVYQARDNRLKPAPEPNIAQSARASRSTGRPAAARPHDALLAAFARRAGAHLAARGGSEPEPDPEPGVDPGRTIDLVATGR
;
A
#
# COMPACT_ATOMS: atom_id res chain seq x y z
N MET A 1 23.62 13.35 11.46
CA MET A 1 25.02 13.60 11.06
C MET A 1 25.23 15.10 11.07
N SER A 2 26.30 15.62 11.69
CA SER A 2 26.59 17.06 11.68
C SER A 2 27.20 17.44 10.33
N ILE A 3 26.81 18.60 9.78
CA ILE A 3 27.34 19.13 8.51
C ILE A 3 28.87 19.28 8.59
N ALA A 4 29.42 19.70 9.74
CA ALA A 4 30.85 19.81 9.96
C ALA A 4 31.59 18.48 9.75
N ARG A 5 31.05 17.39 10.29
CA ARG A 5 31.62 16.05 10.16
C ARG A 5 31.58 15.54 8.70
N LEU A 6 30.49 15.84 7.99
CA LEU A 6 30.37 15.50 6.56
C LEU A 6 31.44 16.24 5.72
N ILE A 7 31.66 17.52 6.00
CA ILE A 7 32.70 18.31 5.32
C ILE A 7 34.08 17.72 5.60
N GLU A 8 34.41 17.42 6.86
CA GLU A 8 35.69 16.79 7.23
C GLU A 8 35.93 15.45 6.53
N GLU A 9 34.92 14.59 6.45
CA GLU A 9 35.01 13.30 5.75
C GLU A 9 35.19 13.45 4.23
N LEU A 10 34.50 14.41 3.61
CA LEU A 10 34.65 14.69 2.17
C LEU A 10 36.01 15.33 1.84
N VAL A 11 36.53 16.20 2.70
CA VAL A 11 37.88 16.75 2.56
C VAL A 11 38.94 15.66 2.73
N ALA A 12 38.79 14.79 3.74
CA ALA A 12 39.73 13.70 4.01
C ALA A 12 39.83 12.69 2.86
N THR A 13 38.76 12.51 2.10
CA THR A 13 38.71 11.65 0.91
C THR A 13 39.22 12.33 -0.36
N GLY A 14 39.60 13.61 -0.27
CA GLY A 14 40.09 14.38 -1.42
C GLY A 14 39.00 14.79 -2.39
N ALA A 15 37.74 14.90 -1.95
CA ALA A 15 36.66 15.35 -2.81
C ALA A 15 36.92 16.79 -3.29
N PRO A 16 36.64 17.10 -4.57
CA PRO A 16 36.79 18.46 -5.08
C PRO A 16 35.81 19.40 -4.37
N ILE A 17 36.23 20.64 -4.14
CA ILE A 17 35.48 21.66 -3.37
C ILE A 17 34.04 21.82 -3.91
N ASP A 18 33.87 21.81 -5.23
CA ASP A 18 32.55 21.93 -5.87
C ASP A 18 31.60 20.78 -5.47
N ALA A 19 32.12 19.55 -5.33
CA ALA A 19 31.32 18.41 -4.89
C ALA A 19 30.91 18.53 -3.41
N ILE A 20 31.78 19.10 -2.57
CA ILE A 20 31.47 19.36 -1.15
C ILE A 20 30.34 20.38 -1.03
N VAL A 21 30.42 21.48 -1.81
CA VAL A 21 29.38 22.52 -1.82
C VAL A 21 28.02 21.97 -2.26
N ILE A 22 28.01 21.12 -3.31
CA ILE A 22 26.78 20.47 -3.79
C ILE A 22 26.21 19.53 -2.71
N ALA A 23 27.06 18.72 -2.07
CA ALA A 23 26.63 17.78 -1.03
C ALA A 23 26.05 18.49 0.19
N VAL A 24 26.69 19.57 0.67
CA VAL A 24 26.20 20.35 1.81
C VAL A 24 24.84 20.97 1.49
N ARG A 25 24.68 21.59 0.30
CA ARG A 25 23.39 22.15 -0.11
C ARG A 25 22.28 21.10 -0.16
N ALA A 26 22.57 19.91 -0.70
CA ALA A 26 21.58 18.83 -0.77
C ALA A 26 21.14 18.35 0.63
N VAL A 27 22.07 18.32 1.59
CA VAL A 27 21.76 17.95 2.98
C VAL A 27 20.93 19.03 3.68
N GLU A 28 21.23 20.32 3.47
CA GLU A 28 20.47 21.43 4.02
C GLU A 28 19.04 21.46 3.47
N GLU A 29 18.87 21.26 2.16
CA GLU A 29 17.55 21.16 1.52
C GLU A 29 16.74 19.98 2.07
N GLY A 30 17.38 18.82 2.25
CA GLY A 30 16.76 17.65 2.88
C GLY A 30 16.33 17.91 4.33
N GLN A 31 17.18 18.56 5.12
CA GLN A 31 16.87 18.92 6.51
C GLN A 31 15.75 19.97 6.61
N ALA A 32 15.67 20.91 5.67
CA ALA A 32 14.58 21.90 5.62
C ALA A 32 13.22 21.22 5.38
N VAL A 33 13.15 20.29 4.43
CA VAL A 33 11.93 19.51 4.15
C VAL A 33 11.54 18.66 5.36
N GLU A 34 12.51 18.02 6.01
CA GLU A 34 12.22 17.21 7.20
C GLU A 34 11.77 18.07 8.39
N ALA A 35 12.37 19.24 8.58
CA ALA A 35 11.96 20.21 9.58
C ALA A 35 10.53 20.72 9.34
N GLU A 36 10.16 21.03 8.10
CA GLU A 36 8.79 21.42 7.74
C GLU A 36 7.80 20.28 8.01
N ARG A 37 8.17 19.03 7.69
CA ARG A 37 7.33 17.86 7.98
C ARG A 37 7.13 17.68 9.48
N ARG A 38 8.17 17.87 10.29
CA ARG A 38 8.08 17.83 11.76
C ARG A 38 7.21 18.98 12.29
N ALA A 39 7.35 20.19 11.77
CA ALA A 39 6.52 21.34 12.15
C ALA A 39 5.03 21.11 11.82
N ARG A 40 4.72 20.56 10.64
CA ARG A 40 3.34 20.19 10.27
C ARG A 40 2.77 19.09 11.18
N ALA A 41 3.60 18.14 11.61
CA ALA A 41 3.17 17.09 12.55
C ALA A 41 2.86 17.66 13.94
N THR A 42 3.68 18.58 14.44
CA THR A 42 3.42 19.26 15.73
C THR A 42 2.17 20.13 15.67
N GLU A 43 1.95 20.82 14.55
CA GLU A 43 0.77 21.67 14.34
C GLU A 43 -0.52 20.85 14.27
N ARG A 44 -0.53 19.71 13.56
CA ARG A 44 -1.68 18.80 13.55
C ARG A 44 -2.02 18.28 14.95
N LYS A 45 -1.00 17.96 15.76
CA LYS A 45 -1.20 17.51 17.14
C LYS A 45 -1.77 18.63 18.02
N ARG A 46 -1.36 19.88 17.80
CA ARG A 46 -1.94 21.06 18.47
C ARG A 46 -3.41 21.24 18.11
N GLN A 47 -3.73 21.25 16.82
CA GLN A 47 -5.11 21.39 16.33
C GLN A 47 -6.01 20.24 16.80
N GLN A 48 -5.49 19.02 16.89
CA GLN A 48 -6.25 17.89 17.41
C GLN A 48 -6.63 18.11 18.87
N ARG A 49 -5.70 18.56 19.71
CA ARG A 49 -5.97 18.88 21.13
C ARG A 49 -6.95 20.04 21.29
N GLU A 50 -6.89 21.02 20.41
CA GLU A 50 -7.82 22.15 20.40
C GLU A 50 -9.24 21.70 20.05
N ARG A 51 -9.41 20.92 18.96
CA ARG A 51 -10.71 20.33 18.59
C ARG A 51 -11.27 19.40 19.66
N GLU A 52 -10.41 18.66 20.35
CA GLU A 52 -10.83 17.81 21.47
C GLU A 52 -11.35 18.64 22.65
N ARG A 53 -10.68 19.75 22.98
CA ARG A 53 -11.15 20.70 24.00
C ARG A 53 -12.51 21.29 23.63
N ASP A 54 -12.67 21.76 22.39
CA ASP A 54 -13.94 22.32 21.92
C ASP A 54 -15.05 21.28 21.99
N ARG A 55 -14.77 20.03 21.57
CA ARG A 55 -15.73 18.93 21.68
C ARG A 55 -16.13 18.63 23.13
N THR A 56 -15.18 18.65 24.07
CA THR A 56 -15.49 18.45 25.50
C THR A 56 -16.26 19.63 26.11
N ARG A 57 -16.06 20.85 25.60
CA ARG A 57 -16.76 22.05 26.05
C ARG A 57 -18.22 22.04 25.62
N ASP A 58 -18.50 21.66 24.37
CA ASP A 58 -19.86 21.63 23.82
C ASP A 58 -20.65 20.39 24.27
N GLY A 59 -19.97 19.31 24.70
CA GLY A 59 -20.61 18.10 25.23
C GLY A 59 -21.21 18.23 26.63
N HIS A 60 -20.91 19.31 27.37
CA HIS A 60 -21.39 19.50 28.75
C HIS A 60 -22.59 20.47 28.87
N ALA A 61 -23.12 20.96 27.74
CA ALA A 61 -24.22 21.92 27.68
C ALA A 61 -25.63 21.29 27.60
N THR A 62 -25.76 19.96 27.68
CA THR A 62 -27.07 19.31 27.86
C THR A 62 -27.30 18.95 29.33
N VAL A 63 -27.65 19.95 30.14
CA VAL A 63 -28.38 19.75 31.40
C VAL A 63 -29.49 20.81 31.52
N ALA A 64 -30.71 20.41 31.18
CA ALA A 64 -31.99 20.86 31.77
C ALA A 64 -33.11 20.07 31.07
N GLY A 65 -33.92 19.27 31.72
CA GLY A 65 -34.02 18.87 33.12
C GLY A 65 -35.03 17.73 33.21
N GLN A 66 -34.91 16.91 34.24
CA GLN A 66 -36.06 16.17 34.77
C GLN A 66 -35.71 15.72 36.19
N SER A 67 -36.36 16.42 37.11
CA SER A 67 -36.43 16.18 38.54
C SER A 67 -37.13 14.84 38.80
N SER A 68 -36.56 14.02 39.68
CA SER A 68 -37.32 13.08 40.51
C SER A 68 -36.63 12.95 41.86
N ASP A 69 -37.35 13.45 42.85
CA ASP A 69 -37.10 13.39 44.29
C ASP A 69 -37.35 11.95 44.78
N THR A 70 -36.37 11.35 45.48
CA THR A 70 -36.57 10.09 46.19
C THR A 70 -35.79 10.14 47.51
N PRO A 71 -36.42 9.86 48.67
CA PRO A 71 -35.78 10.02 49.97
C PRO A 71 -34.83 8.87 50.31
N ARG A 72 -33.75 9.26 50.97
CA ARG A 72 -32.65 8.50 51.55
C ARG A 72 -33.08 7.64 52.76
N PRO A 73 -32.51 6.43 52.94
CA PRO A 73 -32.27 5.84 54.26
C PRO A 73 -30.77 5.75 54.61
N PRO A 74 -30.41 5.53 55.90
CA PRO A 74 -29.12 5.94 56.44
C PRO A 74 -28.02 4.88 56.39
N SER A 75 -26.79 5.40 56.49
CA SER A 75 -25.47 4.80 56.51
C SER A 75 -25.30 3.52 57.33
N PHE A 76 -24.41 2.62 56.86
CA PHE A 76 -23.34 2.06 57.70
C PHE A 76 -22.03 1.85 56.90
N PRO A 77 -20.86 1.89 57.57
CA PRO A 77 -19.56 2.14 56.95
C PRO A 77 -18.71 0.87 56.81
N HIS A 78 -18.08 0.65 55.66
CA HIS A 78 -16.87 -0.17 55.58
C HIS A 78 -15.86 0.45 54.60
N THR A 79 -14.64 0.57 55.12
CA THR A 79 -13.32 0.96 54.55
C THR A 79 -12.90 0.07 53.34
N PRO A 80 -11.74 0.24 52.64
CA PRO A 80 -10.57 1.09 52.94
C PRO A 80 -9.91 1.85 51.76
N LYS A 81 -9.16 2.89 52.15
CA LYS A 81 -7.89 3.44 51.62
C LYS A 81 -7.37 2.92 50.26
N HIS A 82 -7.33 3.80 49.27
CA HIS A 82 -6.24 3.86 48.28
C HIS A 82 -5.67 5.29 48.24
N PRO A 83 -4.35 5.48 48.39
CA PRO A 83 -3.73 6.80 48.28
C PRO A 83 -3.55 7.22 46.80
N PRO A 84 -3.54 8.53 46.50
CA PRO A 84 -3.18 9.03 45.18
C PRO A 84 -1.66 8.92 44.98
N ILE A 85 -1.25 8.17 43.95
CA ILE A 85 0.13 8.14 43.50
C ILE A 85 0.42 9.48 42.80
N SER A 86 1.19 10.33 43.49
CA SER A 86 1.82 11.51 42.91
C SER A 86 2.92 11.08 41.92
N PRO A 87 3.11 11.81 40.81
CA PRO A 87 4.23 11.57 39.90
C PRO A 87 5.53 12.05 40.56
N GLN A 88 6.44 11.13 40.83
CA GLN A 88 7.82 11.50 41.18
C GLN A 88 8.53 12.00 39.91
N THR A 89 8.91 13.27 39.96
CA THR A 89 10.06 13.84 39.27
C THR A 89 11.34 13.18 39.75
N THR A 90 12.15 12.64 38.84
CA THR A 90 13.58 12.45 39.04
C THR A 90 14.34 13.25 37.98
N PRO A 91 15.05 14.32 38.37
CA PRO A 91 16.23 14.75 37.68
C PRO A 91 17.48 14.31 38.46
N ASP A 92 18.52 13.96 37.69
CA ASP A 92 19.91 14.24 38.02
C ASP A 92 20.54 13.48 39.20
N GLU A 93 21.38 12.48 38.93
CA GLU A 93 22.73 12.51 39.50
C GLU A 93 23.72 11.66 38.71
N ALA A 94 24.86 12.29 38.49
CA ALA A 94 26.07 11.79 37.90
C ALA A 94 26.55 10.45 38.48
N HIS A 95 26.99 9.56 37.59
CA HIS A 95 28.09 8.66 37.90
C HIS A 95 29.22 8.90 36.92
N ASP A 96 30.11 9.78 37.39
CA ASP A 96 31.54 9.73 37.16
C ASP A 96 32.06 8.34 37.59
N ALA A 97 32.66 7.61 36.65
CA ALA A 97 33.47 6.44 36.93
C ALA A 97 34.47 6.29 35.78
N ALA A 98 35.63 6.88 36.01
CA ALA A 98 36.86 6.61 35.30
C ALA A 98 37.13 5.10 35.20
N PHE A 99 37.34 4.61 33.98
CA PHE A 99 38.28 3.51 33.72
C PHE A 99 39.01 3.77 32.39
N GLU A 100 40.30 4.03 32.56
CA GLU A 100 41.36 4.20 31.57
C GLU A 100 41.58 2.93 30.71
N PRO A 101 42.36 3.04 29.61
CA PRO A 101 42.25 2.24 28.40
C PRO A 101 43.13 0.99 28.44
N MET A 102 42.65 -0.11 27.87
CA MET A 102 43.53 -1.19 27.42
C MET A 102 43.35 -1.42 25.93
N SER A 103 44.34 -0.91 25.19
CA SER A 103 44.72 -1.45 23.90
C SER A 103 45.09 -2.91 24.06
N ALA A 104 44.40 -3.79 23.34
CA ALA A 104 44.88 -5.12 23.06
C ALA A 104 44.55 -5.44 21.59
N SER A 105 45.54 -5.21 20.74
CA SER A 105 45.64 -5.79 19.41
C SER A 105 45.46 -7.30 19.49
N MET A 106 44.53 -7.86 18.73
CA MET A 106 44.72 -9.14 18.06
C MET A 106 43.93 -9.17 16.74
N PRO A 107 44.51 -9.71 15.66
CA PRO A 107 43.89 -9.80 14.35
C PRO A 107 43.04 -11.07 14.27
N THR A 108 41.78 -10.94 13.87
CA THR A 108 41.00 -12.09 13.41
C THR A 108 40.56 -11.82 11.97
N SER A 109 41.31 -12.41 11.04
CA SER A 109 40.79 -12.71 9.71
C SER A 109 39.55 -13.59 9.89
N GLY A 110 38.38 -12.99 9.66
CA GLY A 110 37.09 -13.65 9.51
C GLY A 110 36.43 -13.12 8.25
N PRO A 111 35.71 -13.95 7.49
CA PRO A 111 35.43 -13.72 6.08
C PRO A 111 34.63 -12.44 5.90
N THR A 112 34.96 -11.71 4.84
CA THR A 112 34.13 -10.69 4.20
C THR A 112 32.65 -11.09 4.28
N ARG A 113 31.98 -10.60 5.31
CA ARG A 113 30.53 -10.62 5.38
C ARG A 113 30.15 -9.49 4.46
N GLU A 114 29.76 -9.85 3.24
CA GLU A 114 29.22 -8.88 2.28
C GLU A 114 28.22 -7.98 3.02
N PRO A 115 28.23 -6.67 2.77
CA PRO A 115 27.14 -5.83 3.22
C PRO A 115 25.90 -6.38 2.53
N THR A 116 25.12 -7.20 3.24
CA THR A 116 23.74 -7.54 2.88
C THR A 116 23.04 -6.20 2.77
N SER A 117 23.01 -5.71 1.53
CA SER A 117 22.54 -4.39 1.19
C SER A 117 21.08 -4.38 1.63
N GLU A 118 20.76 -3.55 2.63
CA GLU A 118 19.36 -3.21 2.85
C GLU A 118 18.79 -2.81 1.47
N PRO A 119 17.67 -3.41 1.04
CA PRO A 119 17.12 -3.10 -0.26
C PRO A 119 16.81 -1.61 -0.27
N ASP A 120 17.51 -0.86 -1.13
CA ASP A 120 17.30 0.56 -1.30
C ASP A 120 15.80 0.80 -1.49
N GLY A 121 15.18 1.57 -0.60
CA GLY A 121 13.73 1.73 -0.54
C GLY A 121 13.15 2.21 -1.87
N ALA A 122 13.92 2.98 -2.66
CA ALA A 122 13.53 3.40 -3.99
C ALA A 122 13.46 2.22 -4.98
N THR A 123 14.44 1.31 -4.95
CA THR A 123 14.45 0.09 -5.79
C THR A 123 13.30 -0.83 -5.41
N LEU A 124 13.05 -1.04 -4.12
CA LEU A 124 11.94 -1.85 -3.62
C LEU A 124 10.60 -1.28 -4.08
N ALA A 125 10.38 0.03 -3.93
CA ALA A 125 9.17 0.68 -4.41
C ALA A 125 8.96 0.46 -5.91
N ARG A 126 10.03 0.61 -6.71
CA ARG A 126 9.95 0.42 -8.17
C ARG A 126 9.56 -1.00 -8.54
N GLU A 127 10.19 -2.02 -7.95
CA GLU A 127 9.89 -3.42 -8.24
C GLU A 127 8.47 -3.82 -7.84
N LEU A 128 7.98 -3.34 -6.69
CA LEU A 128 6.61 -3.62 -6.25
C LEU A 128 5.56 -2.95 -7.14
N ASN A 129 5.82 -1.73 -7.60
CA ASN A 129 4.93 -1.03 -8.53
C ASN A 129 4.93 -1.71 -9.91
N ASP A 130 6.09 -2.17 -10.38
CA ASP A 130 6.20 -2.91 -11.66
C ASP A 130 5.42 -4.23 -11.60
N ALA A 131 5.56 -4.99 -10.51
CA ALA A 131 4.81 -6.24 -10.30
C ALA A 131 3.29 -6.04 -10.22
N GLY A 132 2.84 -4.92 -9.66
CA GLY A 132 1.41 -4.61 -9.54
C GLY A 132 0.78 -3.95 -10.77
N GLY A 133 1.58 -3.25 -11.58
CA GLY A 133 1.16 -2.64 -12.84
C GLY A 133 -0.10 -1.78 -12.72
N ARG A 134 -1.03 -1.95 -13.68
CA ARG A 134 -2.28 -1.16 -13.77
C ARG A 134 -3.34 -1.51 -12.72
N ALA A 135 -3.17 -2.60 -11.98
CA ALA A 135 -4.13 -3.02 -10.96
C ALA A 135 -4.02 -2.18 -9.68
N LEU A 136 -2.83 -1.61 -9.44
CA LEU A 136 -2.59 -0.67 -8.36
C LEU A 136 -3.26 0.67 -8.65
N ALA A 137 -3.79 1.30 -7.60
CA ALA A 137 -4.34 2.64 -7.69
C ALA A 137 -3.22 3.68 -7.89
N GLN A 138 -3.60 4.79 -8.55
CA GLN A 138 -2.70 5.93 -8.75
C GLN A 138 -2.13 6.39 -7.40
N PRO A 139 -0.81 6.64 -7.28
CA PRO A 139 -0.20 7.03 -6.01
C PRO A 139 -0.82 8.29 -5.38
N ALA A 140 -1.40 9.17 -6.21
CA ALA A 140 -2.14 10.36 -5.77
C ALA A 140 -3.48 10.03 -5.06
N SER A 141 -4.15 8.93 -5.41
CA SER A 141 -5.42 8.52 -4.81
C SER A 141 -5.27 7.57 -3.62
N SER A 142 -4.10 6.95 -3.45
CA SER A 142 -3.89 5.94 -2.41
C SER A 142 -2.52 6.09 -1.75
N PRO A 143 -2.41 6.89 -0.66
CA PRO A 143 -1.15 7.06 0.07
C PRO A 143 -0.65 5.76 0.71
N GLY A 144 -1.54 4.77 0.89
CA GLY A 144 -1.19 3.45 1.43
C GLY A 144 -0.25 2.63 0.55
N LEU A 145 -0.08 2.97 -0.74
CA LEU A 145 0.91 2.36 -1.62
C LEU A 145 2.27 3.08 -1.61
N LEU A 146 2.33 4.31 -1.11
CA LEU A 146 3.58 5.07 -0.95
C LEU A 146 4.36 4.66 0.30
N VAL A 147 3.64 4.17 1.32
CA VAL A 147 4.24 3.77 2.60
C VAL A 147 4.74 2.33 2.50
N LEU A 148 6.06 2.15 2.41
CA LEU A 148 6.72 0.84 2.28
C LEU A 148 6.87 0.06 3.60
N SER A 149 6.21 0.48 4.68
CA SER A 149 6.33 -0.18 5.99
C SER A 149 5.91 -1.65 5.94
N GLU A 150 4.87 -1.98 5.18
CA GLU A 150 4.36 -3.34 5.02
C GLU A 150 5.33 -4.24 4.23
N PRO A 151 5.78 -3.86 3.00
CA PRO A 151 6.80 -4.63 2.29
C PRO A 151 8.09 -4.83 3.09
N ILE A 152 8.57 -3.79 3.79
CA ILE A 152 9.75 -3.90 4.66
C ILE A 152 9.49 -4.89 5.81
N ASN A 153 8.29 -4.89 6.38
CA ASN A 153 7.92 -5.84 7.41
C ASN A 153 7.89 -7.29 6.89
N TRP A 154 7.39 -7.54 5.68
CA TRP A 154 7.42 -8.90 5.09
C TRP A 154 8.85 -9.42 4.94
N LEU A 155 9.77 -8.57 4.45
CA LEU A 155 11.19 -8.92 4.34
C LEU A 155 11.82 -9.22 5.71
N ARG A 156 11.50 -8.42 6.73
CA ARG A 156 11.95 -8.65 8.12
C ARG A 156 11.41 -9.96 8.71
N ASN A 157 10.23 -10.40 8.27
CA ASN A 157 9.62 -11.66 8.68
C ASN A 157 10.06 -12.86 7.82
N GLY A 158 11.12 -12.71 7.02
CA GLY A 158 11.72 -13.79 6.23
C GLY A 158 10.97 -14.15 4.95
N CYS A 159 10.07 -13.29 4.47
CA CYS A 159 9.53 -13.42 3.12
C CYS A 159 10.61 -13.03 2.10
N ASP A 160 10.75 -13.82 1.04
CA ASP A 160 11.69 -13.53 -0.05
C ASP A 160 11.05 -12.59 -1.08
N LEU A 161 11.78 -11.54 -1.50
CA LEU A 161 11.28 -10.57 -2.48
C LEU A 161 10.92 -11.22 -3.82
N ARG A 162 11.82 -12.06 -4.35
CA ARG A 162 11.72 -12.65 -5.68
C ARG A 162 10.85 -13.90 -5.69
N ALA A 163 10.90 -14.71 -4.63
CA ALA A 163 10.17 -15.98 -4.57
C ALA A 163 8.76 -15.84 -3.98
N ASP A 164 8.55 -14.96 -2.99
CA ASP A 164 7.27 -14.86 -2.27
C ASP A 164 6.51 -13.58 -2.65
N ILE A 165 7.14 -12.41 -2.57
CA ILE A 165 6.44 -11.11 -2.64
C ILE A 165 6.03 -10.75 -4.07
N LEU A 166 6.99 -10.63 -4.99
CA LEU A 166 6.70 -10.19 -6.37
C LEU A 166 5.75 -11.15 -7.11
N PRO A 167 5.93 -12.49 -7.06
CA PRO A 167 5.03 -13.41 -7.75
C PRO A 167 3.60 -13.36 -7.19
N THR A 168 3.46 -13.17 -5.87
CA THR A 168 2.14 -13.05 -5.22
C THR A 168 1.42 -11.79 -5.65
N ILE A 169 2.12 -10.64 -5.68
CA ILE A 169 1.57 -9.37 -6.15
C ILE A 169 1.14 -9.49 -7.61
N GLN A 170 2.01 -10.01 -8.47
CA GLN A 170 1.72 -10.19 -9.90
C GLN A 170 0.50 -11.10 -10.11
N ALA A 171 0.45 -12.24 -9.42
CA ALA A 171 -0.66 -13.19 -9.53
C ALA A 171 -1.99 -12.58 -9.09
N ARG A 172 -2.01 -11.84 -7.98
CA ARG A 172 -3.23 -11.16 -7.49
C ARG A 172 -3.65 -10.01 -8.41
N CYS A 173 -2.70 -9.21 -8.86
CA CYS A 173 -2.95 -8.07 -9.75
C CYS A 173 -3.45 -8.50 -11.13
N SER A 174 -2.97 -9.63 -11.66
CA SER A 174 -3.45 -10.18 -12.95
C SER A 174 -4.96 -10.48 -12.99
N ARG A 175 -5.58 -10.68 -11.82
CA ARG A 175 -7.01 -10.99 -11.67
C ARG A 175 -7.85 -9.82 -11.17
N ALA A 176 -7.19 -8.78 -10.67
CA ALA A 176 -7.85 -7.64 -10.05
C ALA A 176 -8.31 -6.62 -11.12
N LYS A 177 -9.32 -5.82 -10.76
CA LYS A 177 -9.75 -4.71 -11.62
C LYS A 177 -8.67 -3.61 -11.60
N PRO A 178 -8.47 -2.88 -12.71
CA PRO A 178 -7.57 -1.73 -12.73
C PRO A 178 -7.85 -0.76 -11.59
N SER A 179 -6.80 -0.26 -10.93
CA SER A 179 -6.86 0.69 -9.81
C SER A 179 -7.76 0.31 -8.62
N SER A 180 -8.08 -0.98 -8.46
CA SER A 180 -8.93 -1.43 -7.34
C SER A 180 -8.17 -1.59 -6.02
N ILE A 181 -6.86 -1.81 -6.08
CA ILE A 181 -6.03 -2.09 -4.91
C ILE A 181 -5.38 -0.79 -4.43
N ARG A 182 -5.63 -0.40 -3.17
CA ARG A 182 -5.23 0.90 -2.61
C ARG A 182 -4.20 0.82 -1.47
N SER A 183 -3.82 -0.37 -1.03
CA SER A 183 -2.89 -0.56 0.08
C SER A 183 -2.09 -1.84 -0.05
N TRP A 184 -0.88 -1.84 0.50
CA TRP A 184 -0.04 -3.04 0.57
C TRP A 184 -0.63 -4.12 1.49
N SER A 185 -1.41 -3.74 2.51
CA SER A 185 -2.06 -4.66 3.45
C SER A 185 -2.97 -5.70 2.76
N TYR A 186 -3.49 -5.40 1.56
CA TYR A 186 -4.27 -6.32 0.76
C TYR A 186 -3.50 -7.60 0.39
N PHE A 187 -2.18 -7.53 0.28
CA PHE A 187 -1.33 -8.66 -0.11
C PHE A 187 -0.75 -9.41 1.08
N THR A 188 -0.81 -8.87 2.29
CA THR A 188 -0.10 -9.40 3.48
C THR A 188 -0.39 -10.89 3.72
N GLU A 189 -1.66 -11.28 3.76
CA GLU A 189 -2.06 -12.67 4.00
C GLU A 189 -1.54 -13.61 2.89
N ALA A 190 -1.67 -13.19 1.63
CA ALA A 190 -1.22 -13.98 0.49
C ALA A 190 0.31 -14.15 0.45
N VAL A 191 1.06 -13.11 0.82
CA VAL A 191 2.53 -13.14 0.88
C VAL A 191 3.00 -14.08 1.98
N TYR A 192 2.41 -14.02 3.17
CA TYR A 192 2.73 -14.97 4.23
C TYR A 192 2.36 -16.40 3.86
N GLN A 193 1.22 -16.61 3.20
CA GLN A 193 0.84 -17.93 2.71
C GLN A 193 1.84 -18.47 1.67
N ALA A 194 2.36 -17.61 0.78
CA ALA A 194 3.38 -18.00 -0.20
C ALA A 194 4.69 -18.42 0.49
N ARG A 195 5.17 -17.62 1.46
CA ARG A 195 6.32 -17.98 2.30
C ARG A 195 6.10 -19.32 2.99
N ASP A 196 4.96 -19.50 3.65
CA ASP A 196 4.66 -20.73 4.39
C ASP A 196 4.57 -21.93 3.44
N ASN A 197 4.06 -21.76 2.22
CA ASN A 197 4.03 -22.81 1.21
C ASN A 197 5.43 -23.17 0.68
N ARG A 198 6.34 -22.19 0.59
CA ARG A 198 7.75 -22.44 0.25
C ARG A 198 8.49 -23.18 1.37
N LEU A 199 8.17 -22.87 2.63
CA LEU A 199 8.78 -23.51 3.80
C LEU A 199 8.19 -24.90 4.08
N LYS A 200 6.94 -25.16 3.67
CA LYS A 200 6.38 -26.52 3.74
C LYS A 200 7.20 -27.44 2.83
N PRO A 201 7.71 -28.56 3.36
CA PRO A 201 8.36 -29.57 2.52
C PRO A 201 7.37 -30.04 1.45
N ALA A 202 7.86 -30.20 0.21
CA ALA A 202 7.02 -30.52 -0.93
C ALA A 202 6.09 -31.69 -0.59
N PRO A 203 4.77 -31.58 -0.88
CA PRO A 203 3.87 -32.71 -0.72
C PRO A 203 4.43 -33.85 -1.56
N GLU A 204 4.63 -35.02 -0.93
CA GLU A 204 5.14 -36.20 -1.63
C GLU A 204 4.36 -36.35 -2.94
N PRO A 205 5.04 -36.46 -4.10
CA PRO A 205 4.38 -36.55 -5.38
C PRO A 205 3.46 -37.76 -5.31
N ASN A 206 2.16 -37.52 -5.18
CA ASN A 206 1.17 -38.58 -5.16
C ASN A 206 1.13 -39.15 -6.58
N ILE A 207 1.93 -40.19 -6.81
CA ILE A 207 2.11 -40.87 -8.09
C ILE A 207 0.75 -41.30 -8.68
N ALA A 208 -0.27 -41.50 -7.82
CA ALA A 208 -1.62 -41.83 -8.25
C ALA A 208 -2.37 -40.69 -8.98
N GLN A 209 -2.02 -39.42 -8.75
CA GLN A 209 -2.66 -38.28 -9.44
C GLN A 209 -2.10 -38.04 -10.85
N SER A 210 -0.81 -38.33 -11.07
CA SER A 210 -0.21 -38.29 -12.41
C SER A 210 -0.82 -39.35 -13.35
N ALA A 211 -1.29 -40.48 -12.81
CA ALA A 211 -1.95 -41.52 -13.60
C ALA A 211 -3.40 -41.17 -14.03
N ARG A 212 -3.99 -40.10 -13.49
CA ARG A 212 -5.34 -39.64 -13.87
C ARG A 212 -5.31 -38.52 -14.92
N ALA A 213 -4.28 -37.67 -14.91
CA ALA A 213 -4.06 -36.68 -15.97
C ALA A 213 -3.76 -37.33 -17.33
N SER A 214 -3.07 -38.48 -17.33
CA SER A 214 -2.72 -39.21 -18.55
C SER A 214 -3.85 -40.04 -19.18
N ARG A 215 -5.06 -40.10 -18.59
CA ARG A 215 -6.21 -40.86 -19.14
C ARG A 215 -7.29 -39.99 -19.79
N SER A 216 -7.03 -38.70 -20.01
CA SER A 216 -8.00 -37.80 -20.69
C SER A 216 -7.68 -37.46 -22.15
N THR A 217 -6.65 -38.08 -22.75
CA THR A 217 -6.44 -38.04 -24.21
C THR A 217 -7.28 -39.11 -24.88
N GLY A 218 -8.55 -38.78 -25.11
CA GLY A 218 -9.51 -39.66 -25.77
C GLY A 218 -10.88 -39.05 -25.93
N ARG A 219 -10.98 -37.80 -26.39
CA ARG A 219 -12.23 -37.27 -26.94
C ARG A 219 -11.98 -36.81 -28.38
N PRO A 220 -12.70 -37.35 -29.37
CA PRO A 220 -12.34 -37.23 -30.78
C PRO A 220 -12.53 -35.80 -31.28
N ALA A 221 -11.68 -35.45 -32.24
CA ALA A 221 -11.72 -34.22 -33.01
C ALA A 221 -13.08 -34.04 -33.70
N ALA A 222 -13.79 -32.97 -33.35
CA ALA A 222 -14.78 -32.33 -34.20
C ALA A 222 -15.08 -30.91 -33.70
N ALA A 223 -15.20 -30.00 -34.67
CA ALA A 223 -15.68 -28.63 -34.61
C ALA A 223 -14.72 -27.55 -34.08
N ARG A 224 -14.23 -26.75 -35.05
CA ARG A 224 -13.57 -25.47 -34.89
C ARG A 224 -14.48 -24.46 -34.17
N PRO A 225 -13.91 -23.44 -33.49
CA PRO A 225 -14.62 -22.49 -32.64
C PRO A 225 -15.63 -21.55 -33.35
N HIS A 226 -15.83 -21.66 -34.67
CA HIS A 226 -16.83 -20.89 -35.40
C HIS A 226 -18.24 -21.50 -35.41
N ASP A 227 -18.39 -22.81 -35.18
CA ASP A 227 -19.71 -23.48 -35.23
C ASP A 227 -20.50 -23.35 -33.91
N ALA A 228 -19.82 -23.13 -32.78
CA ALA A 228 -20.47 -23.03 -31.47
C ALA A 228 -21.29 -21.74 -31.32
N LEU A 229 -20.91 -20.66 -32.00
CA LEU A 229 -21.63 -19.38 -31.96
C LEU A 229 -22.89 -19.38 -32.84
N LEU A 230 -22.89 -20.08 -33.99
CA LEU A 230 -24.11 -20.27 -34.79
C LEU A 230 -25.11 -21.24 -34.11
N ALA A 231 -24.63 -22.32 -33.48
CA ALA A 231 -25.50 -23.28 -32.79
C ALA A 231 -26.19 -22.72 -31.53
N ALA A 232 -25.59 -21.71 -30.89
CA ALA A 232 -26.20 -20.99 -29.77
C ALA A 232 -27.27 -19.98 -30.22
N PHE A 233 -27.08 -19.35 -31.39
CA PHE A 233 -28.05 -18.39 -31.95
C PHE A 233 -29.30 -19.09 -32.50
N ALA A 234 -29.15 -20.29 -33.07
CA ALA A 234 -30.27 -21.09 -33.60
C ALA A 234 -31.24 -21.62 -32.52
N ARG A 235 -30.87 -21.62 -31.23
CA ARG A 235 -31.76 -22.06 -30.13
C ARG A 235 -32.59 -20.94 -29.50
N ARG A 236 -32.34 -19.67 -29.82
CA ARG A 236 -33.11 -18.52 -29.30
C ARG A 236 -34.14 -17.97 -30.29
N ALA A 237 -34.11 -18.41 -31.55
CA ALA A 237 -35.04 -17.97 -32.60
C ALA A 237 -36.23 -18.94 -32.84
N GLY A 238 -36.40 -20.00 -32.05
CA GLY A 238 -37.42 -21.04 -32.28
C GLY A 238 -38.71 -20.96 -31.45
N ALA A 239 -38.88 -19.95 -30.58
CA ALA A 239 -39.96 -19.96 -29.57
C ALA A 239 -40.99 -18.82 -29.66
N HIS A 240 -41.08 -18.08 -30.78
CA HIS A 240 -42.06 -16.99 -30.90
C HIS A 240 -42.64 -16.78 -32.31
N LEU A 241 -42.80 -17.85 -33.13
CA LEU A 241 -43.49 -17.73 -34.42
C LEU A 241 -44.45 -18.89 -34.68
N ALA A 242 -45.56 -18.94 -33.95
CA ALA A 242 -46.73 -19.76 -34.30
C ALA A 242 -48.04 -19.18 -33.71
N ALA A 243 -48.38 -17.94 -34.08
CA ALA A 243 -49.75 -17.42 -34.13
C ALA A 243 -49.69 -16.07 -34.89
N ARG A 244 -49.91 -16.07 -36.21
CA ARG A 244 -51.21 -15.77 -36.83
C ARG A 244 -51.65 -14.35 -36.45
N GLY A 245 -51.54 -13.31 -37.28
CA GLY A 245 -51.48 -13.18 -38.72
C GLY A 245 -52.26 -11.89 -39.06
N GLY A 246 -51.92 -11.20 -40.15
CA GLY A 246 -52.81 -10.21 -40.76
C GLY A 246 -52.19 -8.84 -41.07
N SER A 247 -51.97 -8.64 -42.38
CA SER A 247 -52.12 -7.41 -43.17
C SER A 247 -51.24 -6.18 -42.90
N GLU A 248 -50.26 -5.96 -43.79
CA GLU A 248 -50.14 -4.86 -44.78
C GLU A 248 -51.02 -3.58 -44.62
N PRO A 249 -50.66 -2.41 -45.21
CA PRO A 249 -49.56 -2.16 -46.16
C PRO A 249 -48.70 -0.87 -45.95
N GLU A 250 -47.61 -0.82 -46.71
CA GLU A 250 -46.96 0.34 -47.35
C GLU A 250 -47.92 1.48 -47.75
N PRO A 251 -47.48 2.76 -47.86
CA PRO A 251 -46.45 3.22 -48.83
C PRO A 251 -45.56 4.36 -48.25
N ASP A 252 -44.60 5.05 -48.86
CA ASP A 252 -43.81 5.04 -50.11
C ASP A 252 -42.57 5.92 -49.77
N PRO A 253 -41.45 5.86 -50.48
CA PRO A 253 -40.25 6.67 -50.25
C PRO A 253 -40.24 7.94 -51.11
N GLU A 254 -40.06 9.10 -50.50
CA GLU A 254 -39.74 10.34 -51.22
C GLU A 254 -38.22 10.61 -51.17
N PRO A 255 -37.57 10.77 -52.33
CA PRO A 255 -36.16 11.09 -52.47
C PRO A 255 -35.95 12.59 -52.69
N GLY A 256 -34.86 13.13 -52.14
CA GLY A 256 -34.13 14.18 -52.86
C GLY A 256 -33.69 15.40 -52.07
N VAL A 257 -32.57 15.92 -52.57
CA VAL A 257 -32.01 17.26 -52.44
C VAL A 257 -31.03 17.44 -51.26
N ASP A 258 -29.76 17.05 -51.40
CA ASP A 258 -28.61 17.75 -52.05
C ASP A 258 -27.99 18.86 -51.16
N PRO A 259 -26.80 19.43 -51.47
CA PRO A 259 -25.68 19.45 -50.54
C PRO A 259 -25.24 20.89 -50.24
N GLY A 260 -24.25 21.03 -49.34
CA GLY A 260 -23.44 22.25 -49.31
C GLY A 260 -23.20 22.81 -47.93
N ARG A 261 -21.99 22.56 -47.42
CA ARG A 261 -21.27 23.62 -46.70
C ARG A 261 -19.77 23.38 -46.71
N THR A 262 -19.16 23.83 -47.79
CA THR A 262 -17.80 24.40 -47.82
C THR A 262 -17.80 25.67 -46.97
N ILE A 263 -16.96 25.75 -45.94
CA ILE A 263 -16.31 27.00 -45.49
C ILE A 263 -15.02 26.58 -44.75
N ASP A 264 -13.86 26.57 -45.39
CA ASP A 264 -12.92 27.66 -45.71
C ASP A 264 -11.89 27.94 -44.60
N LEU A 265 -10.63 27.99 -45.04
CA LEU A 265 -9.45 28.33 -44.24
C LEU A 265 -9.46 29.83 -43.91
N VAL A 266 -9.03 30.20 -42.70
CA VAL A 266 -8.36 31.49 -42.50
C VAL A 266 -7.11 31.31 -41.64
N ALA A 267 -5.99 31.55 -42.30
CA ALA A 267 -4.71 31.88 -41.69
C ALA A 267 -4.68 33.37 -41.30
N THR A 268 -4.13 33.67 -40.14
CA THR A 268 -3.51 34.95 -39.73
C THR A 268 -2.60 34.57 -38.54
N GLY A 269 -1.27 34.64 -38.63
CA GLY A 269 -0.46 35.88 -38.59
C GLY A 269 -0.44 36.39 -37.15
N ARG A 270 0.67 36.55 -36.43
CA ARG A 270 2.00 37.05 -36.76
C ARG A 270 2.98 36.69 -35.64
#